data_AF-A0A2W7QWU7-F1
#
_entry.id   AF-A0A2W7QWU7-F1
#
_cell.length_a   1.000
_cell.length_b   1.000
_cell.length_c   1.000
_cell.angle_alpha   90.00
_cell.angle_beta   90.00
_cell.angle_gamma   90.00
#
_symmetry.space_group_name_H-M   'P 1'
#
loop_
_entity.id
_entity.type
_entity.pdbx_description
1 polymer ?
#
loop_
_entity_poly.entity_id
_entity_poly.type
_entity_poly.pdbx_seq_one_letter_code
_entity_poly.pdbx_strand_id
1 'polypeptide(L)'
;MDFELLLAPAAILISAFGAWYFAQKAIHNAQDISRKKNTFDYLSKLSWDRDYIQAKNVFLEIKIGPKKLRAVAEEYERLKSNGHGHNAPDDDETARKTIVEHAAIKNILNEYEALAIAIKSATLDEQIVRENIQQQFVDHVDACKDFIEHTRRTSGFRRPERIWCEVQLLAEKWRL
;
A
#
# COMPACT_ATOMS: atom_id res chain seq x y z
N MET A 1 -39.23 -54.26 7.91
CA MET A 1 -38.16 -53.36 8.39
C MET A 1 -38.08 -52.24 7.37
N ASP A 2 -38.49 -51.06 7.80
CA ASP A 2 -38.92 -49.98 6.92
C ASP A 2 -37.71 -49.22 6.36
N PHE A 3 -37.13 -49.76 5.28
CA PHE A 3 -36.07 -49.10 4.53
C PHE A 3 -36.50 -47.70 4.06
N GLU A 4 -37.79 -47.52 3.75
CA GLU A 4 -38.37 -46.24 3.33
C GLU A 4 -38.29 -45.15 4.41
N LEU A 5 -38.39 -45.53 5.70
CA LEU A 5 -38.29 -44.60 6.83
C LEU A 5 -36.88 -44.05 7.03
N LEU A 6 -35.84 -44.78 6.57
CA LEU A 6 -34.44 -44.34 6.64
C LEU A 6 -33.98 -43.56 5.39
N LEU A 7 -34.59 -43.81 4.23
CA LEU A 7 -34.21 -43.17 2.98
C LEU A 7 -34.53 -41.66 2.96
N ALA A 8 -35.68 -41.26 3.52
CA ALA A 8 -36.07 -39.84 3.51
C ALA A 8 -35.13 -38.93 4.33
N PRO A 9 -34.76 -39.25 5.59
CA PRO A 9 -33.76 -38.48 6.34
C PRO A 9 -32.40 -38.44 5.66
N ALA A 10 -31.95 -39.57 5.09
CA ALA A 10 -30.67 -39.63 4.37
C ALA A 10 -30.65 -38.71 3.14
N ALA A 11 -31.74 -38.70 2.35
CA ALA A 11 -31.87 -37.81 1.19
C ALA A 11 -31.85 -36.32 1.59
N ILE A 12 -32.48 -35.96 2.72
CA ILE A 12 -32.46 -34.59 3.26
C ILE A 12 -31.02 -34.19 3.64
N LEU A 13 -30.29 -35.05 4.34
CA LEU A 13 -28.91 -34.77 4.75
C LEU A 13 -27.97 -34.60 3.54
N ILE A 14 -28.09 -35.47 2.54
CA ILE A 14 -27.30 -35.37 1.30
C ILE A 14 -27.62 -34.08 0.56
N SER A 15 -28.90 -33.71 0.48
CA SER A 15 -29.33 -32.46 -0.19
C SER A 15 -28.81 -31.22 0.55
N ALA A 16 -28.90 -31.22 1.89
CA ALA A 16 -28.38 -30.14 2.72
C ALA A 16 -26.84 -30.00 2.59
N PHE A 17 -26.11 -31.12 2.58
CA PHE A 17 -24.67 -31.12 2.37
C PHE A 17 -24.28 -30.60 0.98
N GLY A 18 -25.01 -31.02 -0.06
CA GLY A 18 -24.84 -30.50 -1.42
C GLY A 18 -25.07 -28.99 -1.47
N ALA A 19 -26.18 -28.51 -0.90
CA ALA A 19 -26.49 -27.09 -0.84
C ALA A 19 -25.41 -26.28 -0.09
N TRP A 20 -24.93 -26.79 1.05
CA TRP A 20 -23.84 -26.18 1.81
C TRP A 20 -22.55 -26.07 0.99
N TYR A 21 -22.14 -27.15 0.31
CA TYR A 21 -20.94 -27.16 -0.52
C TYR A 21 -21.03 -26.15 -1.68
N PHE A 22 -22.16 -26.11 -2.40
CA PHE A 22 -22.36 -25.15 -3.49
C PHE A 22 -22.43 -23.71 -2.98
N ALA A 23 -23.07 -23.47 -1.83
CA ALA A 23 -23.11 -22.14 -1.20
C ALA A 23 -21.71 -21.66 -0.81
N GLN A 24 -20.90 -22.53 -0.19
CA GLN A 24 -19.52 -22.20 0.17
C GLN A 24 -18.68 -21.87 -1.07
N LYS A 25 -18.78 -22.68 -2.13
CA LYS A 25 -18.07 -22.42 -3.39
C LYS A 25 -18.53 -21.12 -4.05
N ALA A 26 -19.83 -20.82 -4.01
CA ALA A 26 -20.38 -19.58 -4.54
C ALA A 26 -19.86 -18.35 -3.76
N ILE A 27 -19.77 -18.43 -2.43
CA ILE A 27 -19.22 -17.36 -1.58
C ILE A 27 -17.75 -17.11 -1.92
N HIS A 28 -16.94 -18.17 -2.00
CA HIS A 28 -15.52 -18.02 -2.36
C HIS A 28 -15.34 -17.40 -3.75
N ASN A 29 -16.10 -17.87 -4.75
CA ASN A 29 -16.04 -17.29 -6.10
C ASN A 29 -16.49 -15.80 -6.11
N ALA A 30 -17.52 -15.45 -5.35
CA ALA A 30 -17.98 -14.07 -5.23
C ALA A 30 -16.94 -13.16 -4.56
N GLN A 31 -16.28 -13.66 -3.51
CA GLN A 31 -15.17 -12.97 -2.85
C GLN A 31 -14.01 -12.76 -3.82
N ASP A 32 -13.62 -13.79 -4.57
CA ASP A 32 -12.53 -13.70 -5.55
C ASP A 32 -12.83 -12.68 -6.65
N ILE A 33 -14.04 -12.71 -7.22
CA ILE A 33 -14.48 -11.73 -8.23
C ILE A 33 -14.47 -10.31 -7.63
N SER A 34 -14.95 -10.16 -6.40
CA SER A 34 -14.96 -8.86 -5.72
C SER A 34 -13.53 -8.35 -5.48
N ARG A 35 -12.59 -9.19 -5.05
CA ARG A 35 -11.19 -8.79 -4.84
C ARG A 35 -10.55 -8.34 -6.14
N LYS A 36 -10.73 -9.10 -7.22
CA LYS A 36 -10.20 -8.75 -8.54
C LYS A 36 -10.77 -7.42 -9.03
N LYS A 37 -12.09 -7.24 -8.93
CA LYS A 37 -12.75 -5.98 -9.27
C LYS A 37 -12.21 -4.82 -8.43
N ASN A 38 -12.16 -4.96 -7.11
CA ASN A 38 -11.64 -3.92 -6.21
C ASN A 38 -10.20 -3.55 -6.56
N THR A 39 -9.39 -4.52 -6.99
CA THR A 39 -8.01 -4.30 -7.43
C THR A 39 -7.94 -3.48 -8.71
N PHE A 40 -8.74 -3.85 -9.72
CA PHE A 40 -8.83 -3.06 -10.95
C PHE A 40 -9.35 -1.65 -10.70
N ASP A 41 -10.40 -1.51 -9.90
CA ASP A 41 -10.98 -0.21 -9.55
C ASP A 41 -9.96 0.67 -8.80
N TYR A 42 -9.23 0.07 -7.85
CA TYR A 42 -8.18 0.75 -7.10
C TYR A 42 -7.03 1.21 -8.01
N LEU A 43 -6.47 0.31 -8.84
CA LEU A 43 -5.36 0.65 -9.75
C LEU A 43 -5.78 1.69 -10.80
N SER A 44 -7.00 1.56 -11.33
CA SER A 44 -7.58 2.54 -12.24
C SER A 44 -7.69 3.90 -11.56
N LYS A 45 -8.30 3.97 -10.37
CA LYS A 45 -8.41 5.23 -9.62
C LYS A 45 -7.04 5.85 -9.36
N LEU A 46 -6.07 5.06 -8.92
CA LEU A 46 -4.71 5.51 -8.65
C LEU A 46 -4.05 6.11 -9.90
N SER A 47 -4.32 5.57 -11.08
CA SER A 47 -3.78 6.08 -12.35
C SER A 47 -4.35 7.44 -12.78
N TRP A 48 -5.52 7.82 -12.26
CA TRP A 48 -6.20 9.09 -12.54
C TRP A 48 -6.15 10.07 -11.37
N ASP A 49 -5.62 9.65 -10.23
CA ASP A 49 -5.53 10.49 -9.03
C ASP A 49 -4.46 11.57 -9.23
N ARG A 50 -4.91 12.81 -9.37
CA ARG A 50 -4.05 13.98 -9.62
C ARG A 50 -3.01 14.17 -8.53
N ASP A 51 -3.38 13.95 -7.27
CA ASP A 51 -2.50 14.18 -6.13
C ASP A 51 -1.40 13.12 -6.08
N TYR A 52 -1.76 11.87 -6.37
CA TYR A 52 -0.77 10.78 -6.52
C TYR A 52 0.16 11.03 -7.70
N ILE A 53 -0.37 11.43 -8.86
CA ILE A 53 0.44 11.73 -10.05
C ILE A 53 1.43 12.87 -9.75
N GLN A 54 0.97 13.94 -9.10
CA GLN A 54 1.82 15.05 -8.72
C GLN A 54 2.92 14.63 -7.74
N ALA A 55 2.56 13.90 -6.69
CA ALA A 55 3.54 13.37 -5.73
C ALA A 55 4.55 12.43 -6.40
N LYS A 56 4.09 11.58 -7.33
CA LYS A 56 4.93 10.64 -8.08
C LYS A 56 5.91 11.37 -8.99
N ASN A 57 5.48 12.43 -9.68
CA ASN A 57 6.37 13.22 -10.53
C ASN A 57 7.47 13.91 -9.71
N VAL A 58 7.11 14.56 -8.60
CA VAL A 58 8.09 15.18 -7.69
C VAL A 58 9.05 14.12 -7.11
N PHE A 59 8.52 12.97 -6.70
CA PHE A 59 9.35 11.84 -6.24
C PHE A 59 10.36 11.38 -7.29
N LEU A 60 9.92 11.22 -8.55
CA LEU A 60 10.78 10.80 -9.65
C LEU A 60 11.85 11.84 -9.97
N GLU A 61 11.51 13.14 -9.93
CA GLU A 61 12.47 14.23 -10.09
C GLU A 61 13.56 14.18 -9.02
N ILE A 62 13.20 13.96 -7.75
CA ILE A 62 14.18 13.81 -6.66
C ILE A 62 15.02 12.55 -6.88
N LYS A 63 14.38 11.42 -7.21
CA LYS A 63 15.06 10.12 -7.36
C LYS A 63 16.09 10.13 -8.49
N ILE A 64 15.77 10.73 -9.63
CA ILE A 64 16.64 10.81 -10.82
C ILE A 64 17.67 11.95 -10.66
N GLY A 65 17.31 12.98 -9.92
CA GLY A 65 18.14 14.16 -9.69
C GLY A 65 19.41 13.88 -8.88
N PRO A 66 20.28 14.91 -8.75
CA PRO A 66 21.50 14.81 -7.96
C PRO A 66 21.23 14.78 -6.44
N LYS A 67 20.02 15.18 -6.02
CA LYS A 67 19.61 15.26 -4.61
C LYS A 67 19.16 13.89 -4.13
N LYS A 68 19.86 13.33 -3.14
CA LYS A 68 19.46 12.06 -2.53
C LYS A 68 18.16 12.22 -1.72
N LEU A 69 17.27 11.22 -1.77
CA LEU A 69 16.02 11.20 -0.99
C LEU A 69 16.26 11.45 0.51
N ARG A 70 17.33 10.86 1.08
CA ARG A 70 17.73 11.10 2.48
C ARG A 70 18.03 12.57 2.78
N ALA A 71 18.67 13.30 1.85
CA ALA A 71 19.00 14.71 2.05
C ALA A 71 17.74 15.57 2.21
N VAL A 72 16.67 15.23 1.49
CA VAL A 72 15.35 15.88 1.65
C VAL A 72 14.82 15.71 3.08
N ALA A 73 14.95 14.52 3.68
CA ALA A 73 14.54 14.28 5.06
C ALA A 73 15.39 15.08 6.06
N GLU A 74 16.71 15.11 5.88
CA GLU A 74 17.63 15.85 6.74
C GLU A 74 17.38 17.37 6.69
N GLU A 75 17.18 17.92 5.50
CA GLU A 75 16.84 19.34 5.30
C GLU A 75 15.48 19.68 5.92
N TYR A 76 14.48 18.80 5.75
CA TYR A 76 13.17 18.99 6.35
C TYR A 76 13.22 19.03 7.88
N GLU A 77 13.94 18.10 8.52
CA GLU A 77 14.08 18.10 10.00
C GLU A 77 14.86 19.32 10.52
N ARG A 78 15.83 19.83 9.75
CA ARG A 78 16.49 21.12 10.06
C ARG A 78 15.51 22.29 10.01
N LEU A 79 14.70 22.38 8.96
CA LEU A 79 13.66 23.42 8.83
C LEU A 79 12.65 23.36 9.97
N LYS A 80 12.20 22.14 10.31
CA LYS A 80 11.29 21.90 11.43
C LYS A 80 11.90 22.34 12.77
N SER A 81 13.17 22.04 13.01
CA SER A 81 13.90 22.46 14.22
C SER A 81 14.04 23.98 14.32
N ASN A 82 14.11 24.68 13.18
CA ASN A 82 14.13 26.13 13.09
C ASN A 82 12.72 26.77 13.16
N GLY A 83 11.68 26.01 13.47
CA GLY A 83 10.30 26.52 13.58
C GLY A 83 9.54 26.68 12.27
N HIS A 84 10.14 26.29 11.13
CA HIS A 84 9.56 26.45 9.78
C HIS A 84 8.75 25.22 9.33
N GLY A 85 8.35 24.35 10.27
CA GLY A 85 7.91 22.97 10.00
C GLY A 85 6.89 22.82 8.85
N HIS A 86 5.68 23.33 9.01
CA HIS A 86 4.64 23.29 7.97
C HIS A 86 4.38 24.66 7.32
N ASN A 87 4.86 25.72 7.94
CA ASN A 87 4.67 27.10 7.51
C ASN A 87 6.05 27.66 7.19
N ALA A 88 6.49 27.48 5.95
CA ALA A 88 7.62 28.24 5.46
C ALA A 88 7.18 29.71 5.28
N PRO A 89 8.04 30.69 5.63
CA PRO A 89 7.87 32.08 5.24
C PRO A 89 7.60 32.19 3.73
N ASP A 90 6.73 33.11 3.32
CA ASP A 90 6.35 33.27 1.92
C ASP A 90 7.54 33.63 1.01
N ASP A 91 8.61 34.17 1.59
CA ASP A 91 9.85 34.58 0.93
C ASP A 91 10.92 33.47 0.82
N ASP A 92 10.79 32.35 1.54
CA ASP A 92 11.76 31.24 1.47
C ASP A 92 11.29 30.13 0.51
N GLU A 93 11.58 30.33 -0.78
CA GLU A 93 11.29 29.37 -1.84
C GLU A 93 11.97 28.01 -1.61
N THR A 94 13.17 27.99 -1.01
CA THR A 94 13.92 26.75 -0.77
C THR A 94 13.29 25.90 0.33
N ALA A 95 12.84 26.55 1.41
CA ALA A 95 12.08 25.87 2.46
C ALA A 95 10.77 25.30 1.93
N ARG A 96 10.01 26.09 1.16
CA ARG A 96 8.77 25.63 0.51
C ARG A 96 9.00 24.41 -0.37
N LYS A 97 10.02 24.46 -1.21
CA LYS A 97 10.39 23.35 -2.10
C LYS A 97 10.72 22.09 -1.29
N THR A 98 11.52 22.20 -0.24
CA THR A 98 11.89 21.06 0.62
C THR A 98 10.67 20.44 1.31
N ILE A 99 9.73 21.26 1.79
CA ILE A 99 8.48 20.78 2.40
C ILE A 99 7.65 19.99 1.38
N VAL A 100 7.52 20.51 0.15
CA VAL A 100 6.78 19.84 -0.94
C VAL A 100 7.44 18.52 -1.33
N GLU A 101 8.76 18.52 -1.52
CA GLU A 101 9.55 17.31 -1.84
C GLU A 101 9.38 16.24 -0.75
N HIS A 102 9.53 16.64 0.52
CA HIS A 102 9.36 15.73 1.66
C HIS A 102 7.94 15.17 1.74
N ALA A 103 6.92 16.01 1.53
CA ALA A 103 5.53 15.58 1.50
C ALA A 103 5.25 14.60 0.34
N ALA A 104 5.82 14.83 -0.84
CA ALA A 104 5.67 13.96 -1.99
C ALA A 104 6.23 12.54 -1.71
N ILE A 105 7.43 12.43 -1.13
CA ILE A 105 8.02 11.13 -0.76
C ILE A 105 7.11 10.39 0.23
N LYS A 106 6.62 11.10 1.27
CA LYS A 106 5.72 10.52 2.26
C LYS A 106 4.40 10.05 1.65
N ASN A 107 3.82 10.83 0.73
CA ASN A 107 2.57 10.45 0.07
C ASN A 107 2.72 9.16 -0.74
N ILE A 108 3.82 9.00 -1.47
CA ILE A 108 4.11 7.75 -2.19
C ILE A 108 4.27 6.56 -1.24
N LEU A 109 5.04 6.73 -0.16
CA LEU A 109 5.23 5.66 0.82
C LEU A 109 3.94 5.31 1.57
N ASN A 110 3.09 6.30 1.87
CA ASN A 110 1.79 6.07 2.49
C ASN A 110 0.83 5.32 1.55
N GLU A 111 0.82 5.66 0.26
CA GLU A 111 0.01 4.96 -0.72
C GLU A 111 0.45 3.50 -0.87
N TYR A 112 1.77 3.26 -0.91
CA TYR A 112 2.31 1.91 -0.95
C TYR A 112 2.10 1.11 0.34
N GLU A 113 2.12 1.77 1.50
CA GLU A 113 1.75 1.13 2.77
C GLU A 113 0.27 0.75 2.78
N ALA A 114 -0.62 1.63 2.30
CA ALA A 114 -2.05 1.33 2.18
C ALA A 114 -2.29 0.15 1.22
N LEU A 115 -1.61 0.12 0.08
CA LEU A 115 -1.63 -1.01 -0.86
C LEU A 115 -1.14 -2.31 -0.19
N ALA A 116 -0.02 -2.27 0.53
CA ALA A 116 0.52 -3.44 1.21
C ALA A 116 -0.44 -3.98 2.29
N ILE A 117 -1.05 -3.09 3.07
CA ILE A 117 -2.08 -3.45 4.05
C ILE A 117 -3.29 -4.07 3.35
N ALA A 118 -3.75 -3.51 2.24
CA ALA A 118 -4.93 -3.98 1.51
C ALA A 118 -4.71 -5.36 0.85
N ILE A 119 -3.48 -5.65 0.43
CA ILE A 119 -3.06 -7.00 0.00
C ILE A 119 -3.06 -7.96 1.20
N LYS A 120 -2.44 -7.56 2.31
CA LYS A 120 -2.35 -8.38 3.53
C LYS A 120 -3.72 -8.71 4.10
N SER A 121 -4.70 -7.81 4.00
CA SER A 121 -6.08 -8.03 4.44
C SER A 121 -6.92 -8.81 3.43
N ALA A 122 -6.33 -9.28 2.32
CA ALA A 122 -7.04 -9.91 1.20
C ALA A 122 -8.19 -9.04 0.66
N THR A 123 -8.06 -7.71 0.70
CA THR A 123 -8.99 -6.78 0.05
C THR A 123 -8.63 -6.64 -1.43
N LEU A 124 -7.33 -6.61 -1.73
CA LEU A 124 -6.79 -6.60 -3.07
C LEU A 124 -6.19 -7.96 -3.44
N ASP A 125 -6.21 -8.27 -4.72
CA ASP A 125 -5.59 -9.44 -5.32
C ASP A 125 -4.10 -9.16 -5.57
N GLU A 126 -3.23 -9.80 -4.79
CA GLU A 126 -1.78 -9.58 -4.87
C GLU A 126 -1.22 -9.86 -6.25
N GLN A 127 -1.73 -10.89 -6.95
CA GLN A 127 -1.19 -11.29 -8.24
C GLN A 127 -1.42 -10.19 -9.27
N ILE A 128 -2.64 -9.64 -9.33
CA ILE A 128 -2.97 -8.55 -10.25
C ILE A 128 -2.10 -7.33 -9.94
N VAL A 129 -1.92 -6.97 -8.67
CA VAL A 129 -1.07 -5.83 -8.30
C VAL A 129 0.38 -6.09 -8.72
N ARG A 130 0.93 -7.27 -8.40
CA ARG A 130 2.32 -7.65 -8.72
C ARG A 130 2.57 -7.55 -10.22
N GLU A 131 1.71 -8.12 -11.05
CA GLU A 131 1.84 -8.09 -12.52
C GLU A 131 1.85 -6.66 -13.09
N ASN A 132 1.18 -5.70 -12.44
CA ASN A 132 1.07 -4.33 -12.95
C ASN A 132 2.17 -3.39 -12.44
N ILE A 133 2.61 -3.53 -11.19
CA ILE A 133 3.48 -2.51 -10.56
C ILE A 133 4.73 -3.07 -9.86
N GLN A 134 4.99 -4.38 -9.84
CA GLN A 134 6.07 -4.98 -9.04
C GLN A 134 7.42 -4.30 -9.24
N GLN A 135 7.87 -4.15 -10.50
CA GLN A 135 9.19 -3.58 -10.79
C GLN A 135 9.30 -2.15 -10.28
N GLN A 136 8.28 -1.33 -10.55
CA GLN A 136 8.25 0.06 -10.10
C GLN A 136 8.21 0.16 -8.57
N PHE A 137 7.35 -0.65 -7.95
CA PHE A 137 7.16 -0.67 -6.50
C PHE A 137 8.45 -1.03 -5.77
N VAL A 138 9.11 -2.13 -6.15
CA VAL A 138 10.35 -2.59 -5.50
C VAL A 138 11.46 -1.53 -5.65
N ASP A 139 11.64 -1.00 -6.86
CA ASP A 139 12.64 0.02 -7.16
C ASP A 139 12.40 1.33 -6.39
N HIS A 140 11.15 1.77 -6.26
CA HIS A 140 10.79 2.93 -5.46
C HIS A 140 11.06 2.73 -3.97
N VAL A 141 10.65 1.58 -3.41
CA VAL A 141 10.88 1.25 -2.00
C VAL A 141 12.38 1.15 -1.70
N ASP A 142 13.16 0.58 -2.64
CA ASP A 142 14.61 0.52 -2.53
C ASP A 142 15.25 1.91 -2.49
N ALA A 143 14.82 2.82 -3.34
CA ALA A 143 15.29 4.20 -3.33
C ALA A 143 14.97 4.93 -2.02
N CYS A 144 13.84 4.60 -1.38
CA CYS A 144 13.40 5.21 -0.13
C CYS A 144 14.03 4.63 1.14
N LYS A 145 14.87 3.58 1.09
CA LYS A 145 15.41 2.93 2.30
C LYS A 145 16.07 3.89 3.28
N ASP A 146 16.97 4.74 2.78
CA ASP A 146 17.69 5.70 3.62
C ASP A 146 16.77 6.81 4.16
N PHE A 147 15.75 7.19 3.40
CA PHE A 147 14.72 8.14 3.84
C PHE A 147 13.91 7.56 5.00
N ILE A 148 13.39 6.33 4.84
CA ILE A 148 12.61 5.62 5.86
C ILE A 148 13.42 5.51 7.14
N GLU A 149 14.67 5.02 7.03
CA GLU A 149 15.54 4.82 8.20
C GLU A 149 15.83 6.14 8.92
N HIS A 150 16.06 7.22 8.17
CA HIS A 150 16.24 8.54 8.76
C HIS A 150 14.98 8.99 9.51
N THR A 151 13.80 8.92 8.87
CA THR A 151 12.52 9.30 9.50
C THR A 151 12.24 8.48 10.75
N ARG A 152 12.52 7.17 10.75
CA ARG A 152 12.34 6.31 11.93
C ARG A 152 13.16 6.81 13.12
N ARG A 153 14.42 7.21 12.89
CA ARG A 153 15.31 7.73 13.94
C ARG A 153 14.89 9.09 14.49
N THR A 154 14.30 9.95 13.66
CA THR A 154 13.99 11.36 14.03
C THR A 154 12.53 11.58 14.44
N SER A 155 11.62 10.69 14.09
CA SER A 155 10.17 10.92 14.22
C SER A 155 9.63 11.05 15.64
N GLY A 156 10.31 10.52 16.65
CA GLY A 156 9.85 10.55 18.05
C GLY A 156 8.62 9.68 18.34
N PHE A 157 8.19 8.82 17.40
CA PHE A 157 7.09 7.88 17.65
C PHE A 157 7.50 6.81 18.67
N ARG A 158 6.52 6.27 19.41
CA ARG A 158 6.75 5.16 20.36
C ARG A 158 7.21 3.86 19.68
N ARG A 159 6.85 3.68 18.41
CA ARG A 159 7.12 2.49 17.60
C ARG A 159 7.60 2.89 16.21
N PRO A 160 8.80 3.48 16.08
CA PRO A 160 9.30 3.95 14.79
C PRO A 160 9.51 2.80 13.80
N GLU A 161 9.78 1.59 14.27
CA GLU A 161 9.95 0.39 13.44
C GLU A 161 8.69 0.04 12.62
N ARG A 162 7.52 0.55 13.00
CA ARG A 162 6.26 0.31 12.28
C ARG A 162 6.01 1.28 11.13
N ILE A 163 6.76 2.38 11.04
CA ILE A 163 6.55 3.37 9.98
C ILE A 163 6.93 2.73 8.65
N TRP A 164 5.96 2.57 7.73
CA TRP A 164 6.16 1.94 6.42
C TRP A 164 6.76 0.53 6.51
N CYS A 165 6.25 -0.29 7.44
CA CYS A 165 6.76 -1.64 7.65
C CYS A 165 6.15 -2.62 6.65
N GLU A 166 4.85 -2.53 6.38
CA GLU A 166 4.16 -3.47 5.50
C GLU A 166 4.65 -3.33 4.04
N VAL A 167 4.93 -2.10 3.60
CA VAL A 167 5.51 -1.85 2.27
C VAL A 167 6.91 -2.46 2.13
N GLN A 168 7.75 -2.41 3.17
CA GLN A 168 9.08 -3.02 3.14
C GLN A 168 9.01 -4.55 3.10
N LEU A 169 8.14 -5.15 3.92
CA LEU A 169 7.89 -6.59 3.92
C LEU A 169 7.36 -7.08 2.57
N LEU A 170 6.43 -6.34 1.96
CA LEU A 170 5.90 -6.67 0.65
C LEU A 170 6.97 -6.55 -0.43
N ALA A 171 7.81 -5.50 -0.39
CA ALA A 171 8.90 -5.34 -1.35
C ALA A 171 9.92 -6.49 -1.24
N GLU A 172 10.27 -6.91 -0.03
CA GLU A 172 11.13 -8.08 0.20
C GLU A 172 10.51 -9.36 -0.33
N LYS A 173 9.22 -9.59 -0.06
CA LYS A 173 8.48 -10.75 -0.60
C LYS A 173 8.50 -10.78 -2.13
N TRP A 174 8.38 -9.62 -2.79
CA TRP A 174 8.34 -9.54 -4.25
C TRP A 174 9.72 -9.60 -4.92
N ARG A 175 10.83 -9.49 -4.17
CA ARG A 175 12.18 -9.74 -4.70
C ARG A 175 12.48 -11.23 -4.89
N LEU A 176 11.79 -12.10 -4.14
CA LEU A 176 11.88 -13.55 -4.21
C LEU A 176 11.03 -14.10 -5.37
#